data_AF-A0A2V8PYF3-F1
#
_entry.id   AF-A0A2V8PYF3-F1
#
_cell.length_a   1.000
_cell.length_b   1.000
_cell.length_c   1.000
_cell.angle_alpha   90.00
_cell.angle_beta   90.00
_cell.angle_gamma   90.00
#
_symmetry.space_group_name_H-M   'P 1'
#
loop_
_entity.id
_entity.type
_entity.pdbx_description
1 polymer ?
#
loop_
_entity_poly.entity_id
_entity_poly.type
_entity_poly.pdbx_seq_one_letter_code
_entity_poly.pdbx_strand_id
1 'polypeptide(L)'
;MNSNGQRDENERDLPIWDCVRDVVQRRISEGLTDGEYLFPRAKTKTFDNAIARACRKAAKLAELNYGQANGFTCHSFRHTFVTKMMEATGNDVALVMSYSGHRSMESFKVYLHPTQKGSILANQHIETVGHLLATFAGMQGTTGTSGTDVVDAKSLELKEV
;
A
#
# COMPACT_ATOMS: atom_id res chain seq x y z
N MET A 1 14.63 19.43 15.42
CA MET A 1 13.84 20.60 15.85
C MET A 1 14.46 21.84 15.24
N ASN A 2 13.88 22.37 14.17
CA ASN A 2 14.23 23.71 13.69
C ASN A 2 13.61 24.75 14.62
N SER A 3 14.29 25.88 14.79
CA SER A 3 14.01 26.99 15.71
C SER A 3 12.66 27.71 15.52
N ASN A 4 11.73 27.17 14.72
CA ASN A 4 10.41 27.74 14.46
C ASN A 4 9.22 26.78 14.59
N GLY A 5 9.39 25.55 15.11
CA GLY A 5 8.26 24.67 15.44
C GLY A 5 7.34 24.22 14.29
N GLN A 6 7.62 24.65 13.05
CA GLN A 6 6.96 24.14 11.85
C GLN A 6 7.62 22.83 11.44
N ARG A 7 6.83 21.75 11.42
CA ARG A 7 7.23 20.49 10.79
C ARG A 7 7.46 20.78 9.30
N ASP A 8 8.59 20.34 8.78
CA ASP A 8 8.80 20.29 7.34
C ASP A 8 7.67 19.43 6.74
N GLU A 9 7.09 19.82 5.61
CA GLU A 9 6.10 19.02 4.88
C GLU A 9 6.60 17.60 4.53
N ASN A 10 7.91 17.37 4.65
CA ASN A 10 8.58 16.08 4.46
C ASN A 10 8.82 15.27 5.74
N GLU A 11 8.63 15.88 6.91
CA GLU A 11 8.85 15.24 8.20
C GLU A 11 7.72 14.25 8.48
N ARG A 12 8.09 13.03 8.90
CA ARG A 12 7.15 11.96 9.16
C ARG A 12 7.63 11.06 10.27
N ASP A 13 6.69 10.65 11.11
CA ASP A 13 6.94 9.72 12.19
C ASP A 13 6.81 8.29 11.68
N LEU A 14 7.92 7.56 11.72
CA LEU A 14 7.95 6.13 11.37
C LEU A 14 8.16 5.30 12.63
N PRO A 15 7.35 4.26 12.87
CA PRO A 15 7.65 3.32 13.93
C PRO A 15 9.00 2.66 13.66
N ILE A 16 9.90 2.68 14.65
CA ILE A 16 11.20 2.01 14.57
C ILE A 16 11.05 0.62 15.20
N TRP A 17 11.21 -0.42 14.38
CA TRP A 17 11.23 -1.82 14.82
C TRP A 17 12.45 -2.12 15.69
N ASP A 18 12.33 -3.10 16.58
CA ASP A 18 13.35 -3.44 17.58
C ASP A 18 14.69 -3.77 16.94
N CYS A 19 14.72 -4.52 15.84
CA CYS A 19 15.97 -4.82 15.15
C CYS A 19 16.69 -3.58 14.60
N VAL A 20 15.93 -2.56 14.15
CA VAL A 20 16.51 -1.29 13.71
C VAL A 20 16.96 -0.48 14.91
N ARG A 21 16.14 -0.45 15.98
CA ARG A 21 16.46 0.20 17.25
C ARG A 21 17.78 -0.34 17.81
N ASP A 22 18.00 -1.64 17.81
CA ASP A 22 19.23 -2.27 18.28
C ASP A 22 20.45 -1.81 17.48
N VAL A 23 20.32 -1.72 16.15
CA VAL A 23 21.39 -1.20 15.28
C VAL A 23 21.67 0.27 15.60
N VAL A 24 20.64 1.09 15.80
CA VAL A 24 20.79 2.50 16.16
C VAL A 24 21.49 2.64 17.51
N GLN A 25 21.02 1.92 18.54
CA GLN A 25 21.59 1.96 19.88
C GLN A 25 23.05 1.52 19.89
N ARG A 26 23.38 0.44 19.17
CA ARG A 26 24.76 -0.03 19.03
C ARG A 26 25.66 1.05 18.43
N ARG A 27 25.23 1.68 17.33
CA ARG A 27 25.99 2.77 16.69
C ARG A 27 26.24 3.94 17.63
N ILE A 28 25.26 4.30 18.47
CA ILE A 28 25.41 5.35 19.48
C ILE A 28 26.44 4.91 20.54
N SER A 29 26.29 3.70 21.09
CA SER A 29 27.17 3.20 22.15
C SER A 29 28.62 3.02 21.71
N GLU A 30 28.85 2.70 20.43
CA GLU A 30 30.18 2.53 19.85
C GLU A 30 30.81 3.84 19.36
N GLY A 31 30.13 4.98 19.55
CA GLY A 31 30.64 6.30 19.12
C GLY A 31 30.73 6.45 17.59
N LEU A 32 29.88 5.75 16.84
CA LEU A 32 29.87 5.76 15.37
C LEU A 32 29.01 6.90 14.76
N THR A 33 28.57 7.83 15.61
CA THR A 33 27.77 9.02 15.25
C THR A 33 28.59 10.29 15.47
N ASP A 34 28.20 11.41 14.85
CA ASP A 34 28.91 12.70 14.96
C ASP A 34 28.05 13.79 15.65
N GLY A 35 27.05 13.38 16.42
CA GLY A 35 26.09 14.27 17.08
C GLY A 35 25.01 14.86 16.15
N GLU A 36 25.22 14.83 14.84
CA GLU A 36 24.30 15.37 13.84
C GLU A 36 23.66 14.27 12.99
N TYR A 37 24.44 13.28 12.57
CA TYR A 37 24.00 12.17 11.74
C TYR A 37 24.23 10.82 12.41
N LEU A 38 23.22 9.94 12.30
CA LEU A 38 23.36 8.54 12.65
C LEU A 38 24.43 7.83 11.81
N PHE A 39 24.62 8.28 10.56
CA PHE A 39 25.64 7.83 9.64
C PHE A 39 26.47 9.04 9.18
N PRO A 40 27.58 9.38 9.85
CA PRO A 40 28.37 10.59 9.54
C PRO A 40 28.83 10.69 8.08
N ARG A 41 29.05 9.53 7.43
CA ARG A 41 29.41 9.46 6.00
C ARG A 41 28.30 9.91 5.05
N ALA A 42 27.06 10.09 5.53
CA ALA A 42 25.94 10.60 4.74
C ALA A 42 26.20 12.01 4.20
N LYS A 43 27.12 12.78 4.80
CA LYS A 43 27.60 14.07 4.28
C LYS A 43 28.32 13.96 2.93
N THR A 44 28.81 12.77 2.57
CA THR A 44 29.63 12.58 1.37
C THR A 44 28.77 12.21 0.16
N LYS A 45 29.09 12.79 -1.01
CA LYS A 45 28.42 12.46 -2.29
C LYS A 45 28.51 10.97 -2.69
N THR A 46 29.40 10.22 -2.06
CA THR A 46 29.62 8.79 -2.36
C THR A 46 28.87 7.85 -1.42
N PHE A 47 28.09 8.39 -0.49
CA PHE A 47 27.35 7.58 0.48
C PHE A 47 26.37 6.62 -0.19
N ASP A 48 25.62 7.07 -1.18
CA ASP A 48 24.69 6.23 -1.94
C ASP A 48 25.40 5.08 -2.65
N ASN A 49 26.60 5.34 -3.18
CA ASN A 49 27.44 4.29 -3.76
C ASN A 49 27.88 3.27 -2.72
N ALA A 50 28.10 3.68 -1.47
CA ALA A 50 28.42 2.76 -0.39
C ALA A 50 27.23 1.86 -0.04
N ILE A 51 26.01 2.40 -0.02
CA ILE A 51 24.77 1.63 0.15
C ILE A 51 24.62 0.63 -0.99
N ALA A 52 24.73 1.07 -2.24
CA ALA A 52 24.62 0.19 -3.41
C ALA A 52 25.68 -0.93 -3.41
N ARG A 53 26.91 -0.64 -2.97
CA ARG A 53 27.96 -1.68 -2.80
C ARG A 53 27.61 -2.67 -1.70
N ALA A 54 27.08 -2.20 -0.57
CA ALA A 54 26.64 -3.07 0.52
C ALA A 54 25.50 -3.99 0.06
N CYS A 55 24.50 -3.45 -0.64
CA CYS A 55 23.40 -4.23 -1.21
C CYS A 55 23.90 -5.25 -2.23
N ARG A 56 24.84 -4.89 -3.12
CA ARG A 56 25.43 -5.84 -4.06
C ARG A 56 26.17 -6.98 -3.35
N LYS A 57 26.90 -6.68 -2.27
CA LYS A 57 27.58 -7.71 -1.47
C LYS A 57 26.59 -8.65 -0.80
N ALA A 58 25.54 -8.11 -0.19
CA ALA A 58 24.48 -8.90 0.43
C ALA A 58 23.74 -9.76 -0.61
N ALA A 59 23.42 -9.19 -1.77
CA ALA A 59 22.77 -9.90 -2.87
C ALA A 59 23.60 -11.09 -3.35
N LYS A 60 24.93 -10.92 -3.50
CA LYS A 60 25.83 -12.00 -3.86
C LYS A 60 25.81 -13.15 -2.84
N LEU A 61 25.78 -12.83 -1.54
CA LEU A 61 25.70 -13.83 -0.47
C LEU A 61 24.35 -14.55 -0.43
N ALA A 62 23.28 -13.88 -0.87
CA ALA A 62 21.93 -14.42 -0.94
C ALA A 62 21.60 -15.04 -2.31
N GLU A 63 22.56 -15.12 -3.24
CA GLU A 63 22.37 -15.63 -4.60
C GLU A 63 21.29 -14.87 -5.40
N LEU A 64 21.18 -13.56 -5.17
CA LEU A 64 20.22 -12.67 -5.83
C LEU A 64 20.88 -11.73 -6.84
N ASN A 65 20.16 -11.41 -7.91
CA ASN A 65 20.59 -10.45 -8.93
C ASN A 65 20.34 -9.01 -8.46
N TYR A 66 21.39 -8.21 -8.28
CA TYR A 66 21.30 -6.79 -7.92
C TYR A 66 21.77 -5.87 -9.05
N GLY A 67 20.94 -4.89 -9.44
CA GLY A 67 21.29 -3.86 -10.43
C GLY A 67 21.47 -4.35 -11.86
N GLN A 68 20.94 -5.53 -12.19
CA GLN A 68 20.84 -6.06 -13.55
C GLN A 68 19.44 -5.80 -14.13
N ALA A 69 19.22 -6.02 -15.43
CA ALA A 69 17.95 -5.73 -16.12
C ALA A 69 16.71 -6.34 -15.42
N ASN A 70 16.85 -7.53 -14.84
CA ASN A 70 15.81 -8.21 -14.06
C ASN A 70 16.16 -8.33 -12.57
N GLY A 71 17.13 -7.54 -12.10
CA GLY A 71 17.62 -7.55 -10.73
C GLY A 71 16.92 -6.49 -9.86
N PHE A 72 16.94 -6.71 -8.56
CA PHE A 72 16.43 -5.72 -7.62
C PHE A 72 17.44 -4.59 -7.40
N THR A 73 16.96 -3.44 -6.91
CA THR A 73 17.79 -2.29 -6.53
C THR A 73 17.45 -1.85 -5.11
N CYS A 74 18.15 -0.85 -4.57
CA CYS A 74 17.78 -0.26 -3.28
C CYS A 74 16.31 0.21 -3.25
N HIS A 75 15.79 0.70 -4.38
CA HIS A 75 14.39 1.13 -4.47
C HIS A 75 13.41 -0.04 -4.35
N SER A 76 13.80 -1.25 -4.75
CA SER A 76 12.99 -2.46 -4.58
C SER A 76 12.65 -2.75 -3.11
N PHE A 77 13.54 -2.43 -2.16
CA PHE A 77 13.22 -2.57 -0.74
C PHE A 77 12.04 -1.69 -0.32
N ARG A 78 11.94 -0.49 -0.89
CA ARG A 78 10.81 0.41 -0.65
C ARG A 78 9.52 -0.17 -1.25
N HIS A 79 9.57 -0.73 -2.45
CA HIS A 79 8.43 -1.42 -3.04
C HIS A 79 7.96 -2.59 -2.17
N THR A 80 8.89 -3.42 -1.70
CA THR A 80 8.59 -4.54 -0.80
C THR A 80 7.97 -4.07 0.51
N PHE A 81 8.53 -3.02 1.11
CA PHE A 81 7.98 -2.41 2.32
C PHE A 81 6.52 -1.96 2.12
N VAL A 82 6.24 -1.20 1.07
CA VAL A 82 4.88 -0.68 0.80
C VAL A 82 3.90 -1.83 0.56
N THR A 83 4.27 -2.79 -0.28
CA THR A 83 3.43 -3.95 -0.59
C THR A 83 3.10 -4.75 0.66
N LYS A 84 4.11 -5.03 1.50
CA LYS A 84 3.91 -5.78 2.75
C LYS A 84 3.11 -5.02 3.78
N MET A 85 3.27 -3.70 3.86
CA MET A 85 2.44 -2.88 4.74
C MET A 85 0.98 -2.83 4.28
N MET A 86 0.71 -2.72 2.97
CA MET A 86 -0.65 -2.80 2.44
C MET A 86 -1.33 -4.13 2.77
N GLU A 87 -0.61 -5.24 2.60
CA GLU A 87 -1.10 -6.58 2.96
C GLU A 87 -1.42 -6.66 4.47
N ALA A 88 -0.52 -6.18 5.33
CA ALA A 88 -0.65 -6.29 6.77
C ALA A 88 -1.75 -5.39 7.37
N THR A 89 -1.96 -4.19 6.80
CA THR A 89 -2.98 -3.24 7.29
C THR A 89 -4.36 -3.48 6.70
N GLY A 90 -4.50 -4.44 5.77
CA GLY A 90 -5.75 -4.69 5.08
C GLY A 90 -6.10 -3.59 4.07
N ASN A 91 -5.10 -3.09 3.34
CA ASN A 91 -5.17 -2.00 2.37
C ASN A 91 -5.49 -0.61 2.96
N ASP A 92 -4.94 -0.27 4.13
CA ASP A 92 -5.00 1.11 4.64
C ASP A 92 -4.06 2.03 3.83
N VAL A 93 -4.60 2.60 2.76
CA VAL A 93 -3.85 3.44 1.83
C VAL A 93 -3.29 4.69 2.50
N ALA A 94 -4.09 5.36 3.35
CA ALA A 94 -3.68 6.61 3.98
C ALA A 94 -2.50 6.39 4.92
N LEU A 95 -2.58 5.35 5.75
CA LEU A 95 -1.50 4.96 6.65
C LEU A 95 -0.22 4.61 5.88
N VAL A 96 -0.31 3.72 4.88
CA VAL A 96 0.88 3.26 4.16
C VAL A 96 1.49 4.38 3.30
N MET A 97 0.68 5.26 2.70
CA MET A 97 1.17 6.46 2.01
C MET A 97 1.91 7.39 2.96
N SER A 98 1.41 7.59 4.19
CA SER A 98 2.08 8.42 5.21
C SER A 98 3.46 7.85 5.60
N TYR A 99 3.57 6.53 5.78
CA TYR A 99 4.82 5.89 6.19
C TYR A 99 5.85 5.84 5.07
N SER A 100 5.40 5.54 3.86
CA SER A 100 6.29 5.54 2.72
C SER A 100 6.66 6.96 2.30
N GLY A 101 5.77 7.95 2.46
CA GLY A 101 5.98 9.33 2.00
C GLY A 101 5.59 9.52 0.54
N HIS A 102 4.57 8.80 0.05
CA HIS A 102 3.97 9.09 -1.25
C HIS A 102 3.00 10.26 -1.09
N ARG A 103 3.20 11.33 -1.87
CA ARG A 103 2.34 12.52 -1.84
C ARG A 103 1.14 12.42 -2.78
N SER A 104 1.23 11.60 -3.82
CA SER A 104 0.19 11.46 -4.83
C SER A 104 -0.30 10.02 -4.89
N MET A 105 -1.62 9.87 -5.05
CA MET A 105 -2.23 8.58 -5.32
C MET A 105 -1.65 7.97 -6.59
N GLU A 106 -1.36 8.78 -7.62
CA GLU A 106 -0.80 8.33 -8.90
C GLU A 106 0.44 7.44 -8.72
N SER A 107 1.40 7.90 -7.90
CA SER A 107 2.62 7.15 -7.61
C SER A 107 2.39 5.89 -6.76
N PHE A 108 1.24 5.80 -6.09
CA PHE A 108 0.88 4.72 -5.17
C PHE A 108 -0.04 3.66 -5.79
N LYS A 109 -0.73 3.98 -6.90
CA LYS A 109 -1.71 3.10 -7.55
C LYS A 109 -1.18 1.69 -7.82
N VAL A 110 0.11 1.55 -8.09
CA VAL A 110 0.77 0.26 -8.36
C VAL A 110 0.66 -0.74 -7.20
N TYR A 111 0.39 -0.29 -5.97
CA TYR A 111 0.23 -1.15 -4.79
C TYR A 111 -1.23 -1.43 -4.44
N LEU A 112 -2.18 -0.85 -5.19
CA LEU A 112 -3.60 -1.07 -4.95
C LEU A 112 -4.01 -2.40 -5.59
N HIS A 113 -4.11 -3.43 -4.76
CA HIS A 113 -4.61 -4.72 -5.18
C HIS A 113 -5.88 -5.07 -4.40
N PRO A 114 -6.91 -5.63 -5.06
CA PRO A 114 -8.08 -6.13 -4.36
C PRO A 114 -7.65 -7.25 -3.39
N THR A 115 -8.18 -7.22 -2.17
CA THR A 115 -7.96 -8.30 -1.21
C THR A 115 -9.00 -9.39 -1.44
N GLN A 116 -8.61 -10.65 -1.28
CA GLN A 116 -9.52 -11.79 -1.36
C GLN A 116 -10.70 -11.62 -0.37
N LYS A 117 -10.41 -11.14 0.84
CA LYS A 117 -11.43 -10.82 1.85
C LYS A 117 -12.41 -9.76 1.35
N GLY A 118 -11.92 -8.69 0.71
CA GLY A 118 -12.76 -7.65 0.11
C GLY A 118 -13.68 -8.20 -0.97
N SER A 119 -13.16 -9.07 -1.85
CA SER A 119 -13.96 -9.73 -2.89
C SER A 119 -15.05 -10.63 -2.30
N ILE A 120 -14.73 -11.42 -1.26
CA ILE A 120 -15.71 -12.29 -0.60
C ILE A 120 -16.83 -11.47 0.06
N LEU A 121 -16.47 -10.43 0.82
CA LEU A 121 -17.44 -9.54 1.47
C LEU A 121 -18.32 -8.83 0.45
N ALA A 122 -17.73 -8.37 -0.67
CA ALA A 122 -18.49 -7.74 -1.75
C ALA A 122 -19.56 -8.69 -2.30
N ASN A 123 -19.20 -9.94 -2.60
CA ASN A 123 -20.16 -10.95 -3.08
C ASN A 123 -21.27 -11.22 -2.06
N GLN A 124 -20.91 -11.39 -0.77
CA GLN A 124 -21.88 -11.61 0.30
C GLN A 124 -22.87 -10.44 0.45
N HIS A 125 -22.39 -9.20 0.33
CA HIS A 125 -23.25 -8.02 0.39
C HIS A 125 -24.16 -7.90 -0.83
N ILE A 126 -23.67 -8.23 -2.03
CA ILE A 126 -24.49 -8.25 -3.25
C ILE A 126 -25.63 -9.27 -3.09
N GLU A 127 -25.34 -10.47 -2.59
CA GLU A 127 -26.35 -11.51 -2.33
C GLU A 127 -27.38 -11.04 -1.28
N THR A 128 -26.92 -10.40 -0.20
CA THR A 128 -27.79 -9.87 0.85
C THR A 128 -28.76 -8.80 0.32
N VAL A 129 -28.26 -7.87 -0.50
CA VAL A 129 -29.09 -6.85 -1.14
C VAL A 129 -30.08 -7.48 -2.11
N GLY A 130 -29.65 -8.49 -2.88
CA GLY A 130 -30.54 -9.25 -3.75
C GLY A 130 -31.69 -9.90 -3.00
N HIS A 131 -31.41 -10.56 -1.87
CA HIS A 131 -32.42 -11.16 -1.00
C HIS A 131 -33.37 -10.13 -0.38
N LEU A 132 -32.84 -8.99 0.07
CA LEU A 132 -33.63 -7.89 0.60
C LEU A 132 -34.64 -7.39 -0.46
N LEU A 133 -34.16 -7.11 -1.68
CA LEU A 133 -35.01 -6.64 -2.78
C LEU A 133 -36.06 -7.69 -3.20
N ALA A 134 -35.69 -8.97 -3.24
CA ALA A 134 -36.63 -10.05 -3.54
C ALA A 134 -37.74 -10.18 -2.48
N THR A 135 -37.40 -9.95 -1.20
CA THR A 135 -38.38 -9.96 -0.09
C THR A 135 -39.39 -8.81 -0.24
N PHE A 136 -38.94 -7.62 -0.66
CA PHE A 136 -39.84 -6.50 -0.93
C PHE A 136 -40.67 -6.67 -2.22
N ALA A 137 -40.11 -7.29 -3.26
CA ALA A 137 -40.86 -7.64 -4.47
C ALA A 137 -41.95 -8.69 -4.17
N GLY A 138 -41.67 -9.63 -3.26
CA GLY A 138 -42.64 -10.63 -2.78
C GLY A 138 -43.72 -10.08 -1.84
N MET A 139 -43.62 -8.83 -1.39
CA MET A 139 -44.62 -8.16 -0.53
C MET A 139 -45.69 -7.38 -1.31
N GLN A 140 -45.71 -7.41 -2.64
CA GLN A 140 -46.89 -6.97 -3.41
C GLN A 140 -47.94 -8.08 -3.46
N GLY A 141 -48.65 -8.20 -2.34
CA GLY A 141 -49.71 -9.19 -2.14
C GLY A 141 -50.87 -8.65 -1.32
N THR A 142 -51.38 -7.45 -1.62
CA THR A 142 -52.81 -7.12 -1.37
C THR A 142 -53.38 -6.31 -2.54
N THR A 143 -54.03 -7.06 -3.45
CA THR A 143 -55.21 -6.70 -4.24
C THR A 143 -55.36 -5.27 -4.77
N GLY A 144 -55.18 -5.13 -6.08
CA GLY A 144 -55.66 -3.98 -6.85
C GLY A 144 -55.82 -4.35 -8.32
N THR A 145 -56.95 -4.99 -8.65
CA THR A 145 -57.62 -5.06 -9.96
C THR A 145 -56.76 -5.22 -11.22
N SER A 146 -56.90 -6.40 -11.82
CA SER A 146 -56.62 -6.71 -13.24
C SER A 146 -57.09 -5.60 -14.18
N GLY A 147 -56.13 -4.84 -14.70
CA GLY A 147 -56.24 -4.03 -15.91
C GLY A 147 -55.22 -4.54 -16.90
N THR A 148 -55.71 -5.13 -17.99
CA THR A 148 -54.96 -5.41 -19.20
C THR A 148 -54.20 -4.17 -19.65
N ASP A 149 -52.90 -4.28 -19.90
CA ASP A 149 -52.26 -3.56 -21.01
C ASP A 149 -50.93 -4.23 -21.38
N VAL A 150 -50.86 -4.61 -22.65
CA VAL A 150 -49.70 -5.14 -23.34
C VAL A 150 -48.80 -3.97 -23.69
N VAL A 151 -47.56 -3.96 -23.19
CA VAL A 151 -46.51 -3.10 -23.73
C VAL A 151 -45.17 -3.84 -23.83
N ASP A 152 -44.92 -4.21 -25.08
CA ASP A 152 -43.68 -4.55 -25.76
C ASP A 152 -42.37 -4.17 -25.03
N ALA A 153 -41.65 -5.18 -24.55
CA ALA A 153 -40.28 -5.03 -24.03
C ALA A 153 -39.29 -5.32 -25.17
N LYS A 154 -38.78 -4.24 -25.76
CA LYS A 154 -37.72 -4.26 -26.76
C LYS A 154 -36.44 -4.84 -26.15
N SER A 155 -35.99 -5.98 -26.68
CA SER A 155 -34.76 -6.67 -26.28
C SER A 155 -33.54 -5.79 -26.53
N LEU A 156 -32.73 -5.55 -25.49
CA LEU A 156 -31.44 -4.87 -25.58
C LEU A 156 -30.34 -5.94 -25.68
N GLU A 157 -29.81 -6.15 -26.88
CA GLU A 157 -28.63 -6.98 -27.09
C GLU A 157 -27.37 -6.28 -26.56
N LEU A 158 -26.68 -6.94 -25.63
CA LEU A 158 -25.34 -6.58 -25.18
C LEU A 158 -24.32 -7.01 -26.26
N LYS A 159 -23.62 -6.04 -26.85
CA LYS A 159 -22.40 -6.31 -27.62
C LYS A 159 -21.22 -6.40 -26.67
N GLU A 160 -20.58 -7.57 -26.65
CA GLU A 160 -19.29 -7.79 -26.00
C GLU A 160 -18.21 -6.90 -26.65
N VAL A 161 -17.32 -6.36 -25.82
CA VAL A 161 -16.05 -5.71 -26.21
C VAL A 161 -14.92 -6.53 -25.60
#